data_AF-A0A8J5RP54-F1
#
_entry.id   AF-A0A8J5RP54-F1
#
_cell.length_a   1.000
_cell.length_b   1.000
_cell.length_c   1.000
_cell.angle_alpha   90.00
_cell.angle_beta   90.00
_cell.angle_gamma   90.00
#
_symmetry.space_group_name_H-M   'P 1'
#
loop_
_entity.id
_entity.type
_entity.pdbx_description
1 polymer ?
#
loop_
_entity_poly.entity_id
_entity_poly.type
_entity_poly.pdbx_seq_one_letter_code
_entity_poly.pdbx_strand_id
1 'polypeptide(L)'
;MGRRSHRPPTPLQVIAPVWPMARWGMDLIGPFPMAKGSLKFAVVAIEYFSKWVEADPLTAITSKTYKNSSGRILYAGSEYLDS
;
A
#
# COMPACT_ATOMS: atom_id res chain seq x y z
N MET A 1 39.52 -18.05 17.34
CA MET A 1 38.06 -17.91 17.17
C MET A 1 37.72 -16.42 17.03
N GLY A 2 37.37 -15.96 15.84
CA GLY A 2 37.07 -14.54 15.58
C GLY A 2 35.60 -14.19 15.86
N ARG A 3 35.36 -13.11 16.62
CA ARG A 3 34.01 -12.59 16.91
C ARG A 3 33.38 -12.10 15.60
N ARG A 4 32.30 -12.75 15.16
CA ARG A 4 31.48 -12.26 14.04
C ARG A 4 30.85 -10.94 14.47
N SER A 5 31.21 -9.85 13.81
CA SER A 5 30.55 -8.56 13.98
C SER A 5 29.19 -8.63 13.30
N HIS A 6 28.11 -8.55 14.07
CA HIS A 6 26.73 -8.46 13.58
C HIS A 6 26.37 -7.05 13.09
N ARG A 7 27.35 -6.25 12.64
CA ARG A 7 27.05 -4.95 12.06
C ARG A 7 26.56 -5.13 10.62
N PRO A 8 25.48 -4.44 10.22
CA PRO A 8 25.05 -4.44 8.83
C PRO A 8 26.21 -3.91 7.96
N PRO A 9 26.42 -4.49 6.77
CA PRO A 9 27.49 -4.08 5.85
C PRO A 9 27.33 -2.64 5.34
N THR A 10 26.15 -2.04 5.52
CA THR A 10 25.83 -0.67 5.09
C THR A 10 25.15 0.10 6.24
N PRO A 11 25.48 1.39 6.45
CA PRO A 11 24.74 2.24 7.38
C PRO A 11 23.25 2.28 7.02
N LEU A 12 22.38 2.10 8.01
CA LEU A 12 20.95 2.24 7.81
C LEU A 12 20.62 3.72 7.54
N GLN A 13 20.00 4.02 6.41
CA GLN A 13 19.42 5.35 6.16
C GLN A 13 18.09 5.49 6.89
N VAL A 14 17.99 6.50 7.74
CA VAL A 14 16.73 6.89 8.36
C VAL A 14 15.89 7.63 7.31
N ILE A 15 14.72 7.09 7.01
CA ILE A 15 13.70 7.80 6.24
C ILE A 15 13.08 8.80 7.21
N ALA A 16 13.17 10.10 6.92
CA ALA A 16 12.50 11.13 7.68
C ALA A 16 11.08 11.37 7.11
N PRO A 17 10.00 10.90 7.74
CA PRO A 17 8.65 11.32 7.38
C PRO A 17 8.36 12.65 8.07
N VAL A 18 8.22 13.72 7.29
CA VAL A 18 7.94 15.06 7.83
C VAL A 18 6.43 15.30 7.95
N TRP A 19 5.60 14.50 7.27
CA TRP A 19 4.14 14.70 7.19
C TRP A 19 3.39 13.35 7.06
N PRO A 20 2.17 13.22 7.61
CA PRO A 20 1.31 12.08 7.32
C PRO A 20 1.13 11.89 5.81
N MET A 21 1.07 10.65 5.35
CA MET A 21 0.99 10.24 3.93
C MET A 21 2.21 10.60 3.07
N ALA A 22 3.33 11.09 3.62
CA ALA A 22 4.55 11.32 2.84
C ALA A 22 5.13 10.03 2.24
N ARG A 23 4.86 8.87 2.88
CA ARG A 23 5.18 7.56 2.32
C ARG A 23 4.13 6.53 2.70
N TRP A 24 3.64 5.82 1.70
CA TRP A 24 2.65 4.77 1.86
C TRP A 24 2.89 3.69 0.80
N GLY A 25 2.28 2.52 0.99
CA GLY A 25 2.22 1.44 0.03
C GLY A 25 0.79 0.96 -0.16
N MET A 26 0.49 0.39 -1.31
CA MET A 26 -0.78 -0.28 -1.58
C MET A 26 -0.52 -1.73 -1.97
N ASP A 27 -1.39 -2.62 -1.53
CA ASP A 27 -1.36 -4.03 -1.89
C ASP A 27 -2.77 -4.55 -2.20
N LEU A 28 -2.85 -5.62 -3.00
CA LEU A 28 -4.10 -6.28 -3.37
C LEU A 28 -4.11 -7.70 -2.82
N ILE A 29 -5.13 -8.01 -2.03
CA ILE A 29 -5.28 -9.31 -1.37
C ILE A 29 -6.51 -10.01 -1.93
N GLY A 30 -6.35 -11.25 -2.41
CA GLY A 30 -7.44 -12.11 -2.87
C GLY A 30 -6.97 -13.18 -3.84
N PRO A 31 -7.87 -14.04 -4.36
CA PRO A 31 -9.33 -14.01 -4.17
C PRO A 31 -9.80 -14.70 -2.87
N PHE A 32 -10.71 -14.05 -2.14
CA PHE A 32 -11.42 -14.59 -0.98
C PHE A 32 -12.69 -15.35 -1.39
N PRO A 33 -13.24 -16.21 -0.51
CA PRO A 33 -14.59 -16.74 -0.68
C PRO A 33 -15.58 -15.59 -0.94
N MET A 34 -16.50 -15.78 -1.90
CA MET A 34 -17.42 -14.72 -2.31
C MET A 34 -18.24 -14.19 -1.15
N ALA A 35 -18.01 -12.92 -0.80
CA ALA A 35 -18.85 -12.18 0.12
C ALA A 35 -20.07 -11.58 -0.62
N LYS A 36 -20.98 -10.99 0.14
CA LYS A 36 -22.17 -10.31 -0.39
C LYS A 36 -21.75 -9.25 -1.43
N GLY A 37 -22.40 -9.26 -2.60
CA GLY A 37 -22.10 -8.31 -3.68
C GLY A 37 -20.89 -8.67 -4.54
N SER A 38 -20.47 -9.95 -4.56
CA SER A 38 -19.34 -10.42 -5.37
C SER A 38 -18.01 -9.77 -5.02
N LEU A 39 -17.87 -9.29 -3.77
CA LEU A 39 -16.60 -8.80 -3.23
C LEU A 39 -15.69 -10.02 -2.99
N LYS A 40 -14.57 -10.06 -3.70
CA LYS A 40 -13.60 -11.17 -3.66
C LYS A 40 -12.18 -10.71 -3.40
N PHE A 41 -11.93 -9.41 -3.46
CA PHE A 41 -10.62 -8.83 -3.26
C PHE A 41 -10.71 -7.76 -2.17
N ALA A 42 -9.57 -7.40 -1.61
CA ALA A 42 -9.41 -6.21 -0.78
C ALA A 42 -8.17 -5.45 -1.27
N VAL A 43 -8.27 -4.13 -1.34
CA VAL A 43 -7.10 -3.26 -1.47
C VAL A 43 -6.75 -2.73 -0.11
N VAL A 44 -5.45 -2.77 0.22
CA VAL A 44 -4.94 -2.31 1.50
C VAL A 44 -3.96 -1.18 1.25
N ALA A 45 -4.20 -0.02 1.87
CA ALA A 45 -3.28 1.10 1.89
C ALA A 45 -2.61 1.19 3.26
N ILE A 46 -1.28 1.22 3.29
CA ILE A 46 -0.48 1.25 4.51
C ILE A 46 0.35 2.53 4.52
N GLU A 47 0.16 3.36 5.53
CA GLU A 47 1.03 4.50 5.80
C GLU A 47 2.22 4.08 6.67
N TYR A 48 3.45 4.32 6.21
CA TYR A 48 4.62 3.80 6.91
C TYR A 48 4.96 4.52 8.23
N PHE A 49 4.53 5.77 8.40
CA PHE A 49 4.90 6.58 9.56
C PHE A 49 3.99 6.31 10.75
N SER A 50 2.69 6.59 10.60
CA SER A 50 1.67 6.33 11.61
C SER A 50 1.33 4.85 11.77
N LYS A 51 1.76 4.00 10.83
CA LYS A 51 1.31 2.61 10.68
C LYS A 51 -0.20 2.50 10.48
N TRP A 52 -0.84 3.57 9.99
CA TRP A 52 -2.25 3.56 9.69
C TRP A 52 -2.54 2.67 8.47
N VAL A 53 -3.64 1.91 8.56
CA VAL A 53 -4.05 0.95 7.53
C VAL A 53 -5.52 1.19 7.19
N GLU A 54 -5.80 1.26 5.89
CA GLU A 54 -7.15 1.25 5.34
C GLU A 54 -7.30 0.03 4.42
N ALA A 55 -8.40 -0.69 4.57
CA ALA A 55 -8.69 -1.85 3.75
C ALA A 55 -10.12 -1.73 3.21
N ASP A 56 -10.25 -1.77 1.89
CA ASP A 56 -11.52 -1.60 1.20
C ASP A 56 -11.79 -2.81 0.30
N PRO A 57 -13.02 -3.35 0.33
CA PRO A 57 -13.36 -4.52 -0.45
C PRO A 57 -13.60 -4.15 -1.93
N LEU A 58 -13.15 -5.03 -2.83
CA LEU A 58 -13.24 -4.90 -4.28
C LEU A 58 -13.94 -6.10 -4.92
N THR A 59 -14.76 -5.83 -5.92
CA THR A 59 -15.42 -6.87 -6.74
C THR A 59 -14.51 -7.41 -7.85
N ALA A 60 -13.61 -6.57 -8.36
CA ALA A 60 -12.64 -6.91 -9.40
C ALA A 60 -11.36 -6.08 -9.24
N ILE A 61 -10.24 -6.64 -9.71
CA ILE A 61 -8.98 -5.92 -9.86
C ILE A 61 -9.02 -5.17 -11.20
N THR A 62 -8.76 -3.86 -11.17
CA THR A 62 -8.77 -3.00 -12.36
C THR A 62 -7.57 -2.07 -12.33
N SER A 63 -7.04 -1.70 -13.51
CA SER A 63 -6.02 -0.67 -13.67
C SER A 63 -6.57 0.76 -13.60
N LYS A 64 -7.86 0.92 -13.32
CA LYS A 64 -8.52 2.22 -13.19
C LYS A 64 -8.10 2.91 -11.89
N THR A 65 -8.34 4.22 -11.88
CA THR A 65 -8.19 5.06 -10.68
C THR A 65 -8.92 4.45 -9.49
N TYR A 66 -8.20 4.24 -8.39
CA TYR A 66 -8.76 3.77 -7.13
C TYR A 66 -9.07 4.93 -6.19
N LYS A 67 -10.31 4.98 -5.70
CA LYS A 67 -10.77 5.92 -4.67
C LYS A 67 -11.21 5.13 -3.45
N ASN A 68 -10.71 5.52 -2.28
CA ASN A 68 -11.07 4.87 -1.03
C ASN A 68 -12.45 5.31 -0.52
N SER A 69 -12.88 4.73 0.59
CA SER A 69 -14.14 5.05 1.28
C SER A 69 -14.33 6.54 1.61
N SER A 70 -13.24 7.26 1.85
CA SER A 70 -13.23 8.72 2.12
C SER A 70 -13.32 9.59 0.85
N GLY A 71 -13.32 8.98 -0.34
CA GLY A 71 -13.34 9.67 -1.63
C GLY A 71 -11.96 10.14 -2.12
N ARG A 72 -10.89 9.81 -1.38
CA ARG A 72 -9.51 10.15 -1.74
C ARG A 72 -9.01 9.21 -2.86
N ILE A 73 -8.38 9.80 -3.88
CA ILE A 73 -7.66 9.04 -4.91
C ILE A 73 -6.35 8.54 -4.29
N LEU A 74 -6.16 7.22 -4.26
CA LEU A 74 -4.90 6.60 -3.81
C LEU A 74 -4.05 6.15 -4.99
N TYR A 75 -4.68 5.77 -6.10
CA TYR A 75 -3.99 5.41 -7.33
C TYR A 75 -4.74 6.02 -8.52
N ALA A 76 -4.01 6.63 -9.45
CA ALA A 76 -4.52 7.01 -10.76
C ALA A 76 -3.93 6.05 -11.80
N GLY A 77 -4.78 5.53 -12.69
CA GLY A 77 -4.38 4.59 -13.74
C GLY A 77 -3.33 5.19 -14.70
N SER A 78 -2.71 4.33 -15.51
CA SER A 78 -1.69 4.72 -16.51
C SER A 78 -2.19 5.70 -17.57
N GLU A 79 -3.51 5.89 -17.69
CA GLU A 79 -4.17 6.86 -18.57
C GLU A 79 -3.89 8.33 -18.21
N TYR A 80 -3.14 8.60 -17.14
CA TYR A 80 -2.68 9.93 -16.73
C TYR A 80 -1.19 10.21 -17.01
N LEU A 81 -0.42 9.20 -17.46
CA LEU A 81 1.03 9.34 -17.68
C LEU A 81 1.40 9.53 -19.15
N ASP A 82 0.43 9.70 -20.06
CA ASP A 82 0.64 9.92 -21.50
C ASP A 82 0.23 11.32 -22.01
N SER A 83 -0.11 12.26 -21.12
CA SER A 83 -0.44 13.66 -21.45
C SER A 83 0.65 14.65 -21.03
#